data_AF-A0A2N2G0U4-F1
#
_entry.id   AF-A0A2N2G0U4-F1
#
_cell.length_a   1.000
_cell.length_b   1.000
_cell.length_c   1.000
_cell.angle_alpha   90.00
_cell.angle_beta   90.00
_cell.angle_gamma   90.00
#
_symmetry.space_group_name_H-M   'P 1'
#
loop_
_entity.id
_entity.type
_entity.pdbx_description
1 polymer ?
#
loop_
_entity_poly.entity_id
_entity_poly.type
_entity_poly.pdbx_seq_one_letter_code
_entity_poly.pdbx_strand_id
1 'polypeptide(L)' 'MKKFIYSLSVVAMFIAPFIGDFVINYANIFNEFSQDYMVFWELRLPRVFLAFFCGAVLALSGLVFQTIFK' A
#
# COMPACT_ATOMS: atom_id res chain seq x y z
N MET A 1 -9.49 17.03 12.30
CA MET A 1 -8.86 16.96 10.96
C MET A 1 -7.67 16.01 10.90
N LYS A 2 -6.65 16.11 11.77
CA LYS A 2 -5.48 15.18 11.73
C LYS A 2 -5.85 13.69 11.87
N LYS A 3 -6.76 13.35 12.81
CA LYS A 3 -7.27 11.97 12.99
C LYS A 3 -7.92 11.38 11.73
N PHE A 4 -8.50 12.22 10.88
CA PHE A 4 -9.16 11.80 9.64
C PHE A 4 -8.13 11.36 8.59
N ILE A 5 -7.00 12.08 8.49
CA ILE A 5 -5.92 11.76 7.54
C ILE A 5 -5.24 10.44 7.92
N TYR A 6 -4.98 10.22 9.21
CA TYR A 6 -4.43 8.94 9.67
C TYR A 6 -5.39 7.78 9.40
N SER A 7 -6.69 7.97 9.66
CA SER A 7 -7.71 6.98 9.34
C SER A 7 -7.75 6.65 7.85
N LEU A 8 -7.68 7.67 6.98
CA LEU A 8 -7.70 7.48 5.53
C LEU A 8 -6.48 6.72 5.02
N SER A 9 -5.30 6.98 5.59
CA SER A 9 -4.06 6.32 5.20
C SER A 9 -4.04 4.83 5.58
N VAL A 10 -4.56 4.50 6.76
CA VAL A 10 -4.74 3.10 7.18
C VAL A 10 -5.73 2.39 6.26
N VAL A 11 -6.87 3.03 5.96
CA VAL A 11 -7.89 2.49 5.05
C VAL A 11 -7.31 2.24 3.64
N ALA A 12 -6.50 3.17 3.11
CA ALA A 12 -5.84 2.99 1.82
C ALA A 12 -4.87 1.81 1.80
N MET A 13 -4.13 1.58 2.89
CA MET A 13 -3.19 0.47 3.03
C MET A 13 -3.89 -0.90 3.03
N PHE A 14 -5.11 -0.97 3.57
CA PHE A 14 -5.91 -2.21 3.56
C PHE A 14 -6.66 -2.44 2.26
N ILE A 15 -7.08 -1.38 1.55
CA ILE A 15 -7.84 -1.52 0.30
C ILE A 15 -6.91 -1.73 -0.90
N ALA A 16 -5.70 -1.16 -0.87
CA ALA A 16 -4.76 -1.23 -1.99
C ALA A 16 -4.35 -2.65 -2.42
N PRO A 17 -4.13 -3.64 -1.52
CA PRO A 17 -3.84 -5.02 -1.94
C PRO A 17 -5.00 -5.69 -2.69
N PHE A 18 -6.24 -5.29 -2.39
CA PHE A 18 -7.46 -5.89 -2.94
C PHE A 18 -7.88 -5.26 -4.27
N ILE A 19 -7.41 -4.05 -4.60
CA ILE A 19 -7.65 -3.40 -5.89
C ILE A 19 -6.64 -3.92 -6.91
N GLY A 20 -7.11 -4.73 -7.85
CA GLY A 20 -6.32 -5.22 -8.96
C GLY A 20 -7.17 -5.95 -10.00
N ASP A 21 -6.61 -6.08 -11.21
CA ASP A 21 -7.32 -6.54 -12.42
C ASP A 21 -7.72 -8.02 -12.40
N PHE A 22 -7.07 -8.81 -11.54
CA PHE A 22 -7.40 -10.22 -11.37
C PHE A 22 -8.60 -10.37 -10.45
N VAL A 23 -9.65 -11.05 -10.93
CA VAL A 23 -10.83 -11.46 -10.16
C VAL A 23 -10.38 -12.54 -9.15
N ILE A 24 -9.89 -12.10 -8.00
CA ILE A 24 -9.43 -13.02 -6.96
C ILE A 24 -10.66 -13.72 -6.36
N ASN A 25 -10.79 -15.01 -6.59
CA ASN A 25 -11.75 -15.83 -5.87
C ASN A 25 -11.19 -16.09 -4.46
N TYR A 26 -11.86 -15.59 -3.43
CA TYR A 26 -11.40 -15.66 -2.03
C TYR A 26 -11.04 -17.09 -1.57
N ALA A 27 -11.61 -18.11 -2.21
CA ALA A 27 -11.33 -19.52 -1.97
C ALA A 27 -9.92 -19.98 -2.38
N ASN A 28 -9.26 -19.32 -3.35
CA ASN A 28 -7.93 -19.70 -3.84
C ASN A 28 -6.78 -18.92 -3.19
N ILE A 29 -7.06 -17.91 -2.36
CA ILE A 29 -6.06 -17.10 -1.65
C ILE A 29 -5.30 -17.93 -0.59
N PHE A 30 -5.84 -19.09 -0.19
CA PHE A 30 -5.20 -20.00 0.77
C PHE A 30 -4.53 -21.22 0.12
N ASN A 31 -4.60 -21.36 -1.21
CA ASN A 31 -3.92 -22.46 -1.91
C ASN A 31 -2.61 -21.94 -2.51
N GLU A 32 -1.50 -22.29 -1.86
CA GLU A 32 -0.12 -21.87 -2.18
C GLU A 32 0.31 -22.19 -3.64
N PHE A 33 -0.34 -23.16 -4.29
CA PHE A 33 -0.08 -23.53 -5.70
C PHE A 33 -0.84 -22.69 -6.74
N SER A 34 -1.70 -21.77 -6.32
CA SER A 34 -2.49 -20.94 -7.23
C SER A 34 -1.70 -19.70 -7.62
N GLN A 35 -1.72 -19.33 -8.91
CA GLN A 35 -1.12 -18.08 -9.39
C GLN A 35 -1.63 -16.85 -8.60
N ASP A 36 -2.87 -16.93 -8.10
CA ASP A 36 -3.51 -15.89 -7.28
C ASP A 36 -2.83 -15.68 -5.92
N TYR A 37 -2.31 -16.75 -5.29
CA TYR A 37 -1.57 -16.67 -4.03
C TYR A 37 -0.27 -15.90 -4.21
N MET A 38 0.51 -16.28 -5.23
CA MET A 38 1.78 -15.64 -5.58
C MET A 38 1.57 -14.14 -5.90
N VAL A 39 0.55 -13.81 -6.69
CA VAL A 39 0.23 -12.41 -7.04
C VAL A 39 -0.17 -11.60 -5.81
N PHE A 40 -0.99 -12.14 -4.90
CA PHE A 40 -1.44 -11.40 -3.73
C PHE A 40 -0.32 -11.22 -2.69
N TRP A 41 0.30 -12.33 -2.27
CA TRP A 41 1.26 -12.35 -1.16
C TRP A 41 2.67 -11.91 -1.55
N GLU A 42 3.17 -12.35 -2.71
CA GLU A 42 4.55 -12.06 -3.11
C GLU A 42 4.68 -10.79 -3.95
N LEU A 43 3.62 -10.36 -4.64
CA LEU A 43 3.69 -9.18 -5.52
C LEU A 43 2.99 -7.96 -4.93
N ARG A 44 1.70 -8.08 -4.58
CA ARG A 44 0.88 -6.91 -4.18
C ARG A 44 1.20 -6.43 -2.78
N LEU A 45 1.24 -7.34 -1.81
CA LEU A 45 1.51 -6.98 -0.42
C LEU A 45 2.84 -6.23 -0.25
N PRO A 46 4.00 -6.73 -0.73
CA PRO A 46 5.26 -5.99 -0.59
C PRO A 46 5.25 -4.67 -1.36
N ARG A 47 4.59 -4.60 -2.53
CA ARG A 47 4.48 -3.36 -3.30
C ARG A 47 3.74 -2.26 -2.55
N VAL A 48 2.66 -2.58 -1.83
CA VAL A 48 1.90 -1.61 -1.03
C VAL A 48 2.76 -1.07 0.12
N PHE A 49 3.52 -1.94 0.81
CA PHE A 49 4.46 -1.50 1.85
C PHE A 49 5.54 -0.57 1.28
N LEU A 50 6.16 -0.95 0.16
CA LEU A 50 7.18 -0.11 -0.49
C LEU A 50 6.61 1.25 -0.91
N ALA A 51 5.41 1.30 -1.48
CA ALA A 51 4.77 2.56 -1.88
C ALA A 51 4.48 3.47 -0.68
N PHE A 52 4.04 2.88 0.45
CA PHE A 52 3.80 3.64 1.68
C PHE A 52 5.08 4.27 2.23
N PHE A 53 6.16 3.49 2.34
CA PHE A 53 7.45 4.01 2.82
C PHE A 53 8.04 5.04 1.87
N CYS A 54 8.02 4.78 0.57
CA CYS A 54 8.52 5.71 -0.43
C CYS A 54 7.76 7.05 -0.40
N GLY A 55 6.43 7.01 -0.30
CA GLY A 55 5.60 8.20 -0.15
C GLY A 55 5.89 8.98 1.14
N ALA A 56 6.09 8.27 2.26
CA ALA A 56 6.46 8.90 3.53
C ALA A 56 7.81 9.62 3.47
N VAL A 57 8.83 8.99 2.85
CA VAL A 57 10.15 9.60 2.64
C VAL A 57 10.03 10.83 1.73
N LEU A 58 9.25 10.75 0.64
CA LEU A 58 9.04 11.89 -0.25
C LEU A 58 8.37 13.07 0.48
N ALA A 59 7.36 12.79 1.31
CA ALA A 59 6.66 13.82 2.09
C ALA A 59 7.60 14.49 3.11
N LEU A 60 8.44 13.70 3.80
CA LEU A 60 9.44 14.22 4.73
C LEU A 60 10.49 15.06 3.99
N SER A 61 11.01 14.57 2.86
CA SER A 61 11.97 15.32 2.05
C SER A 61 11.38 16.64 1.57
N GLY A 62 10.12 16.66 1.13
CA GLY A 62 9.41 17.88 0.76
C GLY A 62 9.30 18.88 1.92
N LEU A 63 9.02 18.39 3.13
CA LEU A 63 8.96 19.22 4.34
C LEU A 63 10.33 19.82 4.69
N VAL A 64 11.40 19.03 4.58
CA VAL A 64 12.77 19.49 4.82
C VAL A 64 13.13 20.59 3.83
N PHE A 65 12.89 20.40 2.53
CA PHE A 65 13.15 21.43 1.53
C PHE A 65 12.32 22.71 1.75
N GLN A 66 11.04 22.57 2.12
CA GLN A 66 10.20 23.72 2.47
C GLN A 66 10.69 24.49 3.69
N THR A 67 11.45 23.85 4.59
CA THR A 67 12.00 24.48 5.80
C THR A 67 13.34 25.16 5.52
N ILE A 68 14.14 24.60 4.61
CA ILE A 68 15.46 25.15 4.24
C ILE A 68 15.34 26.37 3.32
N PHE A 69 14.40 26.35 2.38
CA PHE A 69 14.21 27.42 1.37
C PHE A 69 13.13 28.46 1.76
N LYS A 70 12.56 28.34 2.95
CA LYS A 70 11.75 29.40 3.57
C LYS A 70 12.63 30.40 4.27
#